data_AF-A0A350KPD1-F1
#
_entry.id   AF-A0A350KPD1-F1
#
_cell.length_a   1.000
_cell.length_b   1.000
_cell.length_c   1.000
_cell.angle_alpha   90.00
_cell.angle_beta   90.00
_cell.angle_gamma   90.00
#
_symmetry.space_group_name_H-M   'P 1'
#
loop_
_entity.id
_entity.type
_entity.pdbx_description
1 polymer ?
#
loop_
_entity_poly.entity_id
_entity_poly.type
_entity_poly.pdbx_seq_one_letter_code
_entity_poly.pdbx_strand_id
1 'polypeptide(L)'
;IVQLVLLLTVLSVAPSILIMVTSFTRIAVVLSITRQALGTSQTPSNMILVALALFMTGYVMTPTFERAWDNGLYPLIQEKIETKTAVERTVAPFREFMLKNVREKDLRLFMNFSKETQVEKPEDTPLT
;
A
#
# COMPACT_ATOMS: atom_id res chain seq x y z
N ILE A 1 -27.77 7.04 -9.49
CA ILE A 1 -26.83 8.19 -9.58
C ILE A 1 -25.91 8.24 -8.36
N VAL A 2 -26.43 8.27 -7.12
CA VAL A 2 -25.59 8.33 -5.90
C VAL A 2 -24.55 7.20 -5.81
N GLN A 3 -24.94 5.95 -6.10
CA GLN A 3 -24.02 4.80 -6.09
C GLN A 3 -22.92 4.91 -7.16
N LEU A 4 -23.23 5.46 -8.34
CA LEU A 4 -22.25 5.69 -9.40
C LEU A 4 -21.25 6.79 -8.99
N VAL A 5 -21.74 7.87 -8.39
CA VAL A 5 -20.90 8.96 -7.88
C VAL A 5 -19.95 8.44 -6.80
N LEU A 6 -20.46 7.67 -5.83
CA LEU A 6 -19.61 7.05 -4.79
C LEU A 6 -18.55 6.12 -5.38
N LEU A 7 -18.91 5.30 -6.38
CA LEU A 7 -17.96 4.41 -7.03
C LEU A 7 -16.84 5.19 -7.75
N LEU A 8 -17.20 6.27 -8.45
CA LEU A 8 -16.22 7.15 -9.11
C LEU A 8 -15.31 7.85 -8.09
N THR A 9 -15.84 8.26 -6.93
CA THR A 9 -15.03 8.83 -5.84
C THR A 9 -14.04 7.81 -5.28
N VAL A 10 -14.46 6.57 -5.05
CA VAL A 10 -13.55 5.52 -4.58
C VAL A 10 -12.49 5.21 -5.65
N LEU A 11 -12.89 5.09 -6.91
CA LEU A 11 -12.00 4.75 -8.01
C LEU A 11 -10.96 5.84 -8.29
N SER A 12 -11.28 7.12 -8.07
CA SER A 12 -10.33 8.22 -8.26
C SER A 12 -9.25 8.27 -7.17
N VAL A 13 -9.57 7.83 -5.94
CA VAL A 13 -8.64 7.81 -4.81
C VAL A 13 -7.83 6.51 -4.74
N ALA A 14 -8.41 5.40 -5.23
CA ALA A 14 -7.78 4.08 -5.29
C ALA A 14 -6.32 4.06 -5.79
N PRO A 15 -5.95 4.69 -6.93
CA PRO A 15 -4.57 4.67 -7.42
C PRO A 15 -3.58 5.35 -6.46
N SER A 16 -3.99 6.44 -5.82
CA SER A 16 -3.16 7.17 -4.86
C SER A 16 -2.90 6.34 -3.61
N ILE A 17 -3.94 5.67 -3.09
CA ILE A 17 -3.79 4.78 -1.93
C ILE A 17 -2.85 3.62 -2.28
N LEU A 18 -3.02 2.99 -3.45
CA LEU A 18 -2.16 1.91 -3.91
C LEU A 18 -0.68 2.34 -3.90
N ILE A 19 -0.39 3.52 -4.42
CA ILE A 19 0.97 4.07 -4.45
C ILE A 19 1.56 4.26 -3.04
N MET A 20 0.74 4.67 -2.06
CA MET A 20 1.18 4.93 -0.69
C MET A 20 1.37 3.67 0.15
N VAL A 21 0.51 2.66 -0.02
CA VAL A 21 0.52 1.44 0.81
C VAL A 21 1.45 0.34 0.28
N THR A 22 2.07 0.55 -0.87
CA THR A 22 2.95 -0.44 -1.54
C THR A 22 4.39 0.03 -1.63
N SER A 23 5.27 -0.81 -2.18
CA SER A 23 6.67 -0.46 -2.45
C SER A 23 6.88 0.58 -3.54
N PHE A 24 5.83 1.00 -4.26
CA PHE A 24 5.94 1.86 -5.44
C PHE A 24 6.74 3.13 -5.16
N THR A 25 6.41 3.85 -4.08
CA THR A 25 7.05 5.15 -3.76
C THR A 25 8.56 5.01 -3.59
N ARG A 26 9.03 3.96 -2.88
CA ARG A 26 10.46 3.72 -2.68
C ARG A 26 11.15 3.44 -4.02
N ILE A 27 10.57 2.56 -4.83
CA ILE A 27 11.14 2.15 -6.12
C ILE A 27 11.21 3.34 -7.08
N ALA A 28 10.13 4.11 -7.21
CA ALA A 28 10.07 5.27 -8.09
C ALA A 28 11.09 6.35 -7.70
N VAL A 29 11.25 6.62 -6.39
CA VAL A 29 12.24 7.59 -5.90
C VAL A 29 13.66 7.12 -6.19
N VAL A 30 13.99 5.85 -5.92
CA VAL A 30 15.34 5.31 -6.18
C VAL A 30 15.66 5.40 -7.68
N LEU A 31 14.74 4.97 -8.55
CA LEU A 31 14.93 5.08 -10.00
C LEU A 31 15.10 6.53 -10.48
N SER A 32 14.35 7.47 -9.89
CA SER A 32 14.46 8.90 -10.22
C SER A 32 15.80 9.50 -9.80
N ILE A 33 16.33 9.10 -8.64
CA ILE A 33 17.67 9.48 -8.17
C ILE A 33 18.74 8.88 -9.07
N THR A 34 18.62 7.59 -9.43
CA THR A 34 19.55 6.93 -10.36
C THR A 34 19.60 7.64 -11.70
N ARG A 35 18.45 8.04 -12.25
CA ARG A 35 18.41 8.83 -13.50
C ARG A 35 19.19 10.13 -13.39
N GLN A 36 19.03 10.87 -12.29
CA GLN A 36 19.78 12.11 -12.06
C GLN A 36 21.28 11.85 -11.94
N ALA A 37 21.66 10.76 -11.27
CA ALA A 37 23.05 10.36 -11.11
C ALA A 37 23.73 9.97 -12.44
N LEU A 38 22.98 9.49 -13.44
CA LEU A 38 23.51 9.17 -14.78
C LEU A 38 23.83 10.41 -15.63
N GLY A 39 23.47 11.62 -15.18
CA GLY A 39 23.73 12.86 -15.92
C GLY A 39 22.97 12.98 -17.24
N THR A 40 21.99 12.11 -17.49
CA THR A 40 21.21 12.08 -18.71
C THR A 40 20.04 13.07 -18.61
N SER A 41 19.96 14.04 -19.53
CA SER A 41 19.02 15.17 -19.39
C SER A 41 17.54 14.78 -19.53
N GLN A 42 17.20 13.62 -20.09
CA GLN A 42 15.81 13.19 -20.30
C GLN A 42 15.62 11.67 -20.54
N THR A 43 16.70 10.89 -20.65
CA THR A 43 16.64 9.43 -20.84
C THR A 43 16.94 8.74 -19.52
N PRO A 44 16.09 7.82 -19.02
CA PRO A 44 14.77 7.41 -19.53
C PRO A 44 13.64 8.42 -19.23
N SER A 45 12.61 8.42 -20.10
CA SER A 45 11.39 9.21 -19.91
C SER A 45 10.68 8.84 -18.59
N ASN A 46 9.98 9.82 -17.98
CA ASN A 46 9.24 9.62 -16.73
C ASN A 46 8.23 8.45 -16.83
N MET A 47 7.56 8.32 -17.98
CA MET A 47 6.60 7.24 -18.22
C MET A 47 7.25 5.85 -18.12
N ILE A 48 8.49 5.70 -18.57
CA ILE A 48 9.24 4.44 -18.50
C ILE A 48 9.58 4.13 -17.03
N LEU A 49 10.05 5.12 -16.26
CA LEU A 49 10.36 4.92 -14.85
C LEU A 49 9.13 4.50 -14.04
N VAL A 50 7.98 5.11 -14.31
CA VAL A 50 6.71 4.75 -13.67
C VAL A 50 6.30 3.33 -14.04
N ALA A 51 6.40 2.94 -15.31
CA ALA A 51 6.08 1.57 -15.75
C ALA A 51 7.00 0.53 -15.09
N LEU A 52 8.31 0.79 -15.04
CA LEU A 52 9.28 -0.05 -14.34
C LEU A 52 8.97 -0.15 -12.84
N ALA A 53 8.63 0.97 -12.20
CA ALA A 53 8.27 1.01 -10.80
C ALA A 53 6.99 0.21 -10.51
N LEU A 54 5.97 0.30 -11.35
CA LEU A 54 4.74 -0.50 -11.24
C LEU A 54 5.03 -1.99 -11.39
N PHE A 55 5.82 -2.37 -12.40
CA PHE A 55 6.14 -3.78 -12.63
C PHE A 55 6.92 -4.40 -11.47
N MET A 56 7.96 -3.69 -10.98
CA MET A 56 8.70 -4.14 -9.81
C MET A 56 7.84 -4.14 -8.53
N THR A 57 6.91 -3.19 -8.39
CA THR A 57 5.96 -3.20 -7.27
C THR A 57 5.07 -4.44 -7.32
N GLY A 58 4.52 -4.79 -8.49
CA GLY A 58 3.75 -6.01 -8.67
C GLY A 58 4.56 -7.25 -8.25
N TYR A 59 5.80 -7.35 -8.74
CA TYR A 59 6.70 -8.45 -8.38
C TYR A 59 6.96 -8.54 -6.88
N VAL A 60 7.35 -7.44 -6.23
CA VAL A 60 7.66 -7.38 -4.79
C VAL A 60 6.42 -7.62 -3.92
N MET A 61 5.26 -7.14 -4.37
CA MET A 61 4.00 -7.21 -3.61
C MET A 61 3.21 -8.51 -3.84
N THR A 62 3.64 -9.40 -4.74
CA THR A 62 3.03 -10.72 -4.98
C THR A 62 2.57 -11.44 -3.70
N PRO A 63 3.44 -11.70 -2.68
CA PRO A 63 3.03 -12.42 -1.47
C PRO A 63 2.03 -11.65 -0.60
N THR A 64 1.95 -10.33 -0.74
CA THR A 64 0.96 -9.51 -0.03
C THR A 64 -0.40 -9.61 -0.72
N PHE A 65 -0.41 -9.54 -2.06
CA PHE A 65 -1.63 -9.69 -2.85
C PHE A 65 -2.23 -11.09 -2.76
N GLU A 66 -1.41 -12.14 -2.84
CA GLU A 66 -1.86 -13.54 -2.70
C GLU A 66 -2.51 -13.76 -1.32
N ARG A 67 -1.86 -13.32 -0.24
CA ARG A 67 -2.44 -13.44 1.11
C ARG A 67 -3.73 -12.64 1.27
N ALA A 68 -3.83 -11.46 0.67
CA ALA A 68 -5.06 -10.67 0.69
C ALA A 68 -6.20 -11.35 -0.08
N TRP A 69 -5.86 -11.97 -1.22
CA TRP A 69 -6.79 -12.73 -2.05
C TRP A 69 -7.29 -13.98 -1.33
N ASP A 70 -6.40 -14.86 -0.88
CA ASP A 70 -6.74 -16.16 -0.33
C ASP A 70 -7.47 -16.08 1.02
N ASN A 71 -7.11 -15.11 1.86
CA ASN A 71 -7.64 -15.00 3.22
C ASN A 71 -8.84 -14.04 3.34
N GLY A 72 -8.97 -13.09 2.42
CA GLY A 72 -9.97 -12.02 2.49
C GLY A 72 -10.98 -12.10 1.34
N LEU A 73 -10.52 -11.87 0.11
CA LEU A 73 -11.44 -11.69 -1.02
C LEU A 73 -12.05 -13.01 -1.52
N TYR A 74 -11.26 -14.07 -1.64
CA TYR A 74 -11.74 -15.38 -2.11
C TYR A 74 -12.79 -15.99 -1.16
N PRO A 75 -12.62 -16.00 0.17
CA PRO A 75 -13.64 -16.50 1.08
C PRO A 75 -14.93 -15.67 1.07
N LEU A 76 -14.85 -14.36 0.80
CA LEU A 76 -16.03 -13.50 0.66
C LEU A 76 -16.87 -13.88 -0.56
N ILE A 77 -16.21 -14.13 -1.70
CA ILE A 77 -16.87 -14.58 -2.94
C ILE A 77 -17.54 -15.95 -2.74
N GLN A 78 -16.95 -16.78 -1.88
CA GLN A 78 -17.49 -18.09 -1.50
C GLN A 78 -18.55 -18.00 -0.39
N GLU A 79 -18.96 -16.78 0.02
CA GLU A 79 -19.92 -16.53 1.11
C GLU A 79 -19.53 -17.20 2.45
N LYS A 80 -18.23 -17.47 2.66
CA LYS A 80 -17.72 -18.14 3.86
C LYS A 80 -17.47 -17.18 5.02
N ILE A 81 -17.37 -15.88 4.74
CA ILE A 81 -17.13 -14.83 5.72
C ILE A 81 -17.98 -13.60 5.41
N GLU A 82 -18.30 -12.82 6.46
CA GLU A 82 -18.96 -11.54 6.31
C GLU A 82 -18.04 -10.49 5.67
N THR A 83 -18.63 -9.51 4.98
CA THR A 83 -17.92 -8.40 4.33
C THR A 83 -16.98 -7.67 5.28
N LYS A 84 -17.36 -7.46 6.53
CA LYS A 84 -16.52 -6.78 7.53
C LYS A 84 -15.22 -7.55 7.79
N THR A 85 -15.35 -8.86 8.06
CA THR A 85 -14.20 -9.75 8.28
C THR A 85 -13.33 -9.89 7.03
N ALA A 86 -13.95 -9.90 5.85
CA ALA A 86 -13.22 -9.94 4.58
C ALA A 86 -12.34 -8.70 4.39
N VAL A 87 -12.85 -7.51 4.70
CA VAL A 87 -12.07 -6.27 4.64
C VAL A 87 -10.90 -6.31 5.62
N GLU A 88 -11.11 -6.72 6.86
CA GLU A 88 -10.05 -6.83 7.88
C GLU A 88 -8.93 -7.78 7.42
N ARG A 89 -9.29 -8.97 6.92
CA ARG A 89 -8.32 -9.96 6.43
C ARG A 89 -7.61 -9.55 5.14
N THR A 90 -8.28 -8.80 4.29
CA THR A 90 -7.69 -8.26 3.04
C THR A 90 -6.65 -7.18 3.37
N VAL A 91 -6.89 -6.38 4.40
CA VAL A 91 -6.03 -5.24 4.78
C VAL A 91 -4.84 -5.67 5.64
N ALA A 92 -4.99 -6.71 6.46
CA ALA A 92 -3.94 -7.24 7.33
C ALA A 92 -2.56 -7.45 6.66
N PRO A 93 -2.43 -8.13 5.50
CA PRO A 93 -1.12 -8.35 4.89
C PRO A 93 -0.45 -7.05 4.39
N PHE A 94 -1.24 -6.02 4.04
CA PHE A 94 -0.70 -4.69 3.72
C PHE A 94 -0.20 -3.98 4.97
N ARG A 95 -0.92 -4.07 6.10
CA ARG A 95 -0.46 -3.55 7.39
C ARG A 95 0.86 -4.17 7.80
N GLU A 96 0.98 -5.50 7.74
CA GLU A 96 2.23 -6.20 8.02
C GLU A 96 3.38 -5.76 7.10
N PHE A 97 3.10 -5.60 5.80
CA PHE A 97 4.10 -5.11 4.85
C PHE A 97 4.61 -3.71 5.24
N MET A 98 3.71 -2.80 5.62
CA MET A 98 4.07 -1.46 6.08
C MET A 98 4.87 -1.51 7.38
N LEU A 99 4.43 -2.27 8.38
CA LEU A 99 5.12 -2.39 9.67
C LEU A 99 6.55 -2.94 9.51
N LYS A 100 6.78 -3.89 8.59
CA LYS A 100 8.12 -4.39 8.26
C LYS A 100 9.02 -3.36 7.58
N ASN A 101 8.44 -2.33 6.95
CA ASN A 101 9.16 -1.33 6.16
C ASN A 101 9.22 0.06 6.82
N VAL A 102 8.46 0.30 7.89
CA VAL A 102 8.49 1.51 8.70
C VAL A 102 9.63 1.43 9.70
N ARG A 103 10.31 2.56 9.92
CA ARG A 103 11.36 2.65 10.94
C ARG A 103 10.69 2.79 12.30
N GLU A 104 11.11 1.97 13.27
CA GLU A 104 10.55 2.00 14.63
C GLU A 104 10.56 3.39 15.26
N LYS A 105 11.62 4.18 15.02
CA LYS A 105 11.73 5.54 15.53
C LYS A 105 10.64 6.47 14.99
N ASP A 106 10.27 6.31 13.71
CA ASP A 106 9.28 7.15 13.05
C ASP A 106 7.90 6.69 13.52
N LEU A 107 7.66 5.37 13.62
CA LEU A 107 6.44 4.82 14.22
C LEU A 107 6.20 5.36 15.63
N ARG A 108 7.21 5.28 16.52
CA ARG A 108 7.11 5.82 17.89
C ARG A 108 6.83 7.32 17.91
N LEU A 109 7.45 8.09 17.01
CA LEU A 109 7.21 9.53 16.91
C LEU A 109 5.75 9.83 16.57
N PHE A 110 5.18 9.11 15.59
CA PHE A 110 3.77 9.28 15.22
C PHE A 110 2.80 8.80 16.31
N MET A 111 3.10 7.69 17.00
CA MET A 111 2.31 7.25 18.16
C MET A 111 2.28 8.30 19.27
N ASN A 112 3.42 8.94 19.56
CA ASN A 112 3.51 10.01 20.55
C ASN A 112 2.69 11.25 20.15
N PHE A 113 2.58 11.55 18.84
CA PHE A 113 1.76 12.65 18.35
C PHE A 113 0.27 12.34 18.32
N SER A 114 -0.12 11.07 18.09
CA SER A 114 -1.51 10.66 18.02
C SER A 114 -2.25 10.78 19.37
N LYS A 115 -1.53 10.84 20.50
CA LYS A 115 -2.08 10.76 21.87
C LYS A 115 -2.93 9.51 22.13
N GLU A 116 -3.12 8.64 21.13
CA GLU A 116 -3.77 7.36 21.28
C GLU A 116 -2.87 6.39 22.06
N THR A 117 -3.54 5.65 22.94
CA THR A 117 -3.02 4.70 23.92
C THR A 117 -1.88 3.88 23.36
N GLN A 118 -0.83 3.69 24.17
CA GLN A 118 0.27 2.76 23.90
C GLN A 118 -0.29 1.45 23.35
N VAL A 119 -0.15 1.25 22.05
CA VAL A 119 -0.59 0.03 21.38
C VAL A 119 0.41 -1.06 21.75
N GLU A 120 -0.01 -2.07 22.52
CA GLU A 120 0.88 -3.13 23.02
C GLU A 120 1.48 -4.00 21.90
N LYS A 121 0.82 -4.05 20.72
CA LYS A 121 1.27 -4.81 19.56
C LYS A 121 1.30 -3.94 18.30
N PRO A 122 2.37 -4.00 17.49
CA PRO A 122 2.44 -3.27 16.22
C PRO A 122 1.24 -3.53 15.28
N GLU A 123 0.64 -4.72 15.39
CA GLU A 123 -0.51 -5.17 14.59
C GLU A 123 -1.81 -4.40 14.88
N ASP A 124 -1.95 -3.82 16.07
CA ASP A 124 -3.13 -3.07 16.52
C ASP A 124 -3.05 -1.58 16.18
N THR A 125 -1.98 -1.15 15.51
CA THR A 125 -1.81 0.25 15.10
C THR A 125 -2.93 0.64 14.12
N PRO A 126 -3.70 1.70 14.40
CA PRO A 126 -4.66 2.26 13.46
C PRO A 126 -3.97 2.64 12.15
N LEU A 127 -4.68 2.47 11.03
CA LEU A 127 -4.17 2.86 9.71
C LEU A 127 -4.29 4.37 9.44
N THR A 128 -4.78 5.13 10.41
CA THR A 128 -5.10 6.56 10.35
C THR A 128 -4.43 7.30 11.49
#